data_AF-A0A2N3E6R7-F1
#
_entry.id   AF-A0A2N3E6R7-F1
#
_cell.length_a   1.000
_cell.length_b   1.000
_cell.length_c   1.000
_cell.angle_alpha   90.00
_cell.angle_beta   90.00
_cell.angle_gamma   90.00
#
_symmetry.space_group_name_H-M   'P 1'
#
loop_
_entity.id
_entity.type
_entity.pdbx_description
1 polymer ?
#
loop_
_entity_poly.entity_id
_entity_poly.type
_entity_poly.pdbx_seq_one_letter_code
_entity_poly.pdbx_strand_id
1 'polypeptide(L)' 'MVSLPHGTGLRRFVEIDSTNEEARRLAEAGEVGPLWIVAARQTAGRGRRGRSWASPAEIGRA' A
#
# COMPACT_ATOMS: atom_id res chain seq x y z
N MET A 1 4.00 -18.66 8.13
CA MET A 1 3.74 -17.26 8.52
C MET A 1 5.06 -16.51 8.37
N VAL A 2 5.15 -15.58 7.41
CA VAL A 2 6.39 -14.80 7.19
C VAL A 2 6.36 -13.60 8.14
N SER A 3 7.36 -13.48 9.01
CA SER A 3 7.55 -12.26 9.80
C SER A 3 8.21 -11.21 8.92
N LEU A 4 7.74 -9.97 9.00
CA LEU A 4 8.47 -8.85 8.41
C LEU A 4 9.82 -8.68 9.13
N PRO A 5 10.84 -8.14 8.45
CA PRO A 5 12.10 -7.79 9.10
C PRO A 5 11.85 -6.88 10.30
N HIS A 6 12.64 -7.03 11.35
CA HIS A 6 12.52 -6.22 12.55
C HIS A 6 12.55 -4.71 12.24
N GLY A 7 11.73 -3.94 12.94
CA GLY A 7 11.60 -2.49 12.73
C GLY A 7 10.70 -2.10 11.55
N THR A 8 10.13 -3.06 10.81
CA THR A 8 9.22 -2.76 9.70
C THR A 8 7.82 -2.43 10.21
N GLY A 9 7.40 -1.17 10.09
CA GLY A 9 6.02 -0.77 10.35
C GLY A 9 5.04 -1.33 9.30
N LEU A 10 3.77 -1.45 9.65
CA LEU A 10 2.70 -1.87 8.73
C LEU A 10 1.52 -0.90 8.82
N ARG A 11 1.19 -0.23 7.71
CA ARG A 11 -0.04 0.56 7.55
C ARG A 11 -1.04 -0.23 6.71
N ARG A 12 -2.22 -0.49 7.27
CA ARG A 12 -3.30 -1.24 6.60
C ARG A 12 -4.47 -0.32 6.35
N PHE A 13 -4.99 -0.37 5.14
CA PHE A 13 -6.17 0.37 4.72
C PHE A 13 -7.26 -0.62 4.28
N VAL A 14 -8.52 -0.31 4.58
CA VAL A 14 -9.64 -1.02 3.94
C VAL A 14 -9.74 -0.57 2.49
N GLU A 15 -9.68 0.74 2.27
CA GLU A 15 -9.76 1.35 0.94
C GLU A 15 -8.83 2.58 0.89
N ILE A 16 -8.15 2.76 -0.23
CA ILE A 16 -7.33 3.93 -0.53
C ILE A 16 -7.34 4.20 -2.04
N ASP A 17 -6.85 5.36 -2.48
CA ASP A 17 -6.65 5.64 -3.90
C ASP A 17 -5.54 4.76 -4.50
N SER A 18 -4.32 4.87 -3.98
CA SER A 18 -3.21 3.99 -4.32
C SER A 18 -2.22 3.87 -3.16
N THR A 19 -1.77 2.65 -2.86
CA THR A 19 -0.71 2.42 -1.87
C THR A 19 0.60 3.08 -2.29
N ASN A 20 0.87 3.22 -3.60
CA ASN A 20 2.03 3.95 -4.10
C ASN A 20 1.91 5.47 -3.90
N GLU A 21 0.71 6.05 -4.04
CA GLU A 21 0.53 7.48 -3.72
C GLU A 21 0.67 7.74 -2.24
N GLU A 22 0.14 6.85 -1.41
CA GLU A 22 0.33 6.97 0.04
C GLU A 22 1.80 6.83 0.42
N ALA A 23 2.53 5.90 -0.19
CA ALA A 23 3.99 5.80 0.00
C ALA A 23 4.69 7.12 -0.37
N ARG A 24 4.29 7.76 -1.48
CA ARG A 24 4.83 9.06 -1.91
C ARG A 24 4.52 10.15 -0.89
N ARG A 25 3.27 10.28 -0.43
CA ARG A 25 2.85 11.27 0.57
C ARG A 25 3.62 11.10 1.88
N LEU A 26 3.82 9.86 2.33
CA LEU A 26 4.57 9.58 3.56
C LEU A 26 6.05 9.96 3.41
N ALA A 27 6.66 9.62 2.28
CA ALA A 27 8.04 10.05 2.00
C ALA A 27 8.16 11.58 1.98
N GLU A 28 7.20 12.29 1.38
CA GLU A 28 7.14 13.76 1.39
C GLU A 28 6.94 14.35 2.79
N ALA A 29 6.23 13.63 3.66
CA ALA A 29 6.06 13.97 5.07
C ALA A 29 7.27 13.60 5.96
N GLY A 30 8.34 13.03 5.38
CA GLY A 30 9.57 12.69 6.10
C GLY A 30 9.60 11.29 6.71
N GLU A 31 8.71 10.39 6.30
CA GLU A 31 8.78 8.98 6.69
C GLU A 31 9.99 8.30 6.04
N VAL A 32 10.88 7.72 6.86
CA VAL A 32 12.17 7.15 6.41
C VAL A 32 12.22 5.60 6.44
N GLY A 33 11.15 4.95 6.91
CA GLY A 33 10.95 3.50 6.79
C GLY A 33 11.39 2.67 8.01
N PRO A 34 11.61 1.36 7.85
CA PRO A 34 10.99 0.50 6.84
C PRO A 34 9.48 0.41 7.10
N LEU A 35 8.66 0.57 6.05
CA LEU A 35 7.20 0.60 6.18
C LEU A 35 6.54 -0.19 5.04
N TRP A 36 5.65 -1.10 5.41
CA TRP A 36 4.75 -1.78 4.49
C TRP A 36 3.40 -1.07 4.47
N ILE A 37 2.85 -0.89 3.28
CA ILE A 37 1.54 -0.30 3.05
C ILE A 37 0.70 -1.31 2.29
N VAL A 38 -0.42 -1.72 2.87
CA VAL A 38 -1.35 -2.66 2.26
C VAL A 38 -2.76 -2.09 2.28
N ALA A 39 -3.52 -2.37 1.23
CA ALA A 39 -4.93 -1.98 1.13
C ALA A 39 -5.75 -3.15 0.64
N ALA A 40 -6.95 -3.35 1.20
CA ALA A 40 -7.87 -4.34 0.66
C ALA A 40 -8.41 -3.92 -0.71
N ARG A 41 -8.70 -2.62 -0.92
CA ARG A 41 -9.10 -2.05 -2.21
C ARG A 41 -8.28 -0.81 -2.57
N GLN A 42 -7.93 -0.67 -3.86
CA GLN A 42 -7.43 0.58 -4.42
C GLN A 42 -8.40 1.13 -5.46
N THR A 43 -8.83 2.39 -5.33
CA THR A 43 -9.80 3.04 -6.24
C THR A 43 -9.16 3.69 -7.45
N ALA A 44 -7.87 4.04 -7.35
CA ALA A 44 -7.08 4.67 -8.40
C ALA A 44 -5.68 4.05 -8.50
N GLY A 45 -5.62 2.71 -8.42
CA GLY A 45 -4.37 1.97 -8.55
C GLY A 45 -3.64 2.32 -9.86
N ARG A 46 -2.32 2.47 -9.80
CA ARG A 46 -1.50 2.85 -10.96
C ARG A 46 -0.48 1.78 -11.34
N GLY A 47 -0.60 1.31 -12.57
CA GLY A 47 0.38 0.47 -13.24
C GLY A 47 1.44 1.28 -13.98
N ARG A 48 2.34 0.57 -14.66
CA ARG A 48 3.43 1.18 -15.43
C ARG A 48 2.91 1.90 -16.67
N ARG A 49 3.62 2.94 -17.10
CA ARG A 49 3.33 3.73 -18.32
C ARG A 49 1.92 4.31 -18.34
N GLY A 50 1.44 4.80 -17.20
CA GLY A 50 0.14 5.45 -17.07
C GLY A 50 -1.08 4.53 -17.15
N ARG A 51 -0.89 3.20 -17.20
CA ARG A 51 -2.02 2.27 -17.18
C ARG A 51 -2.64 2.21 -15.78
N SER A 52 -3.96 2.08 -15.71
CA SER A 52 -4.66 1.80 -14.46
C SER A 52 -4.34 0.38 -13.96
N TRP A 53 -4.32 0.21 -12.64
CA TRP A 53 -4.22 -1.07 -11.95
C TRP A 53 -5.52 -1.32 -11.17
N ALA A 54 -6.30 -2.31 -11.60
CA ALA A 54 -7.51 -2.71 -10.90
C ALA A 54 -7.14 -3.54 -9.66
N SER A 55 -7.61 -3.10 -8.49
CA SER A 55 -7.40 -3.79 -7.21
C SER A 55 -8.74 -3.89 -6.49
N PRO A 56 -9.64 -4.78 -6.93
CA PRO A 56 -10.91 -5.02 -6.24
C PRO A 56 -10.66 -5.48 -4.81
N ALA A 57 -11.63 -5.22 -3.92
CA ALA A 57 -11.55 -5.70 -2.55
C ALA A 57 -11.52 -7.23 -2.54
N GLU A 58 -10.41 -7.83 -2.13
CA GLU A 58 -10.39 -9.24 -1.83
C GLU A 58 -10.83 -9.45 -0.37
N ILE A 59 -11.84 -10.29 -0.18
CA ILE A 59 -12.19 -10.82 1.15
C ILE A 59 -11.04 -11.75 1.54
N GLY A 60 -10.12 -11.25 2.35
CA GLY A 60 -8.87 -11.94 2.67
C GLY A 60 -9.11 -13.35 3.21
N ARG A 61 -8.52 -14.36 2.57
CA ARG A 61 -8.10 -15.56 3.31
C ARG A 61 -6.84 -15.19 4.09
N ALA A 62 -6.96 -15.25 5.41
CA ALA A 62 -5.84 -15.29 6.34
C ALA A 62 -4.94 -16.51 6.06
#